data_AF-A0A0K8RI63-F1
#
_entry.id   AF-A0A0K8RI63-F1
#
_cell.length_a   1.000
_cell.length_b   1.000
_cell.length_c   1.000
_cell.angle_alpha   90.00
_cell.angle_beta   90.00
_cell.angle_gamma   90.00
#
_symmetry.space_group_name_H-M   'P 1'
#
loop_
_entity.id
_entity.type
_entity.pdbx_description
1 polymer ?
#
loop_
_entity_poly.entity_id
_entity_poly.type
_entity_poly.pdbx_seq_one_letter_code
_entity_poly.pdbx_strand_id
1 'polypeptide(L)'
;MTGFDLWSAHDTVGGNITNSADENGACTKSNVALCEDDGLTFSGVGSAAQAIAKLLGAEYDFRNKNTSCRKYHGYLLDNYIGTSDHYNLSACGKEDIKRKIEDSNAERKACLSGGSNNNKAKMEVAEPLELPFDFFERTNPCNLKHGAPSCKPWRHVAGCKVDCCLKQGLNETVNKHDGTPCGKEKSNICSNGECIPDPRKK
;
A
#
# COMPACT_ATOMS: atom_id res chain seq x y z
N MET A 1 -1.13 6.85 11.51
CA MET A 1 -2.36 6.42 10.84
C MET A 1 -3.52 7.15 11.49
N THR A 2 -4.48 7.63 10.71
CA THR A 2 -5.63 8.42 11.20
C THR A 2 -6.89 8.06 10.41
N GLY A 3 -8.06 8.14 11.06
CA GLY A 3 -9.36 8.06 10.38
C GLY A 3 -9.88 9.40 9.86
N PHE A 4 -9.04 10.45 9.91
CA PHE A 4 -9.37 11.78 9.37
C PHE A 4 -8.99 11.87 7.90
N ASP A 5 -9.87 12.46 7.10
CA ASP A 5 -9.58 12.86 5.73
C ASP A 5 -8.43 13.88 5.71
N LEU A 6 -7.39 13.57 4.96
CA LEU A 6 -6.22 14.39 4.70
C LEU A 6 -6.42 15.18 3.41
N TRP A 7 -6.06 16.45 3.48
CA TRP A 7 -6.16 17.36 2.36
C TRP A 7 -4.89 18.20 2.24
N SER A 8 -4.42 18.38 1.01
CA SER A 8 -3.23 19.17 0.70
C SER A 8 -3.59 20.46 -0.04
N ALA A 9 -3.06 21.58 0.45
CA ALA A 9 -3.10 22.87 -0.24
C ALA A 9 -2.01 23.03 -1.30
N HIS A 10 -1.11 22.05 -1.44
CA HIS A 10 0.09 22.21 -2.26
C HIS A 10 -0.23 22.08 -3.75
N ASP A 11 0.24 23.04 -4.56
CA ASP A 11 -0.06 23.15 -6.01
C ASP A 11 0.22 21.91 -6.87
N THR A 12 1.03 20.96 -6.38
CA THR A 12 1.46 19.78 -7.16
C THR A 12 0.75 18.49 -6.75
N VAL A 13 0.13 18.45 -5.57
CA VAL A 13 -0.58 17.29 -4.99
C VAL A 13 -1.91 17.73 -4.38
N GLY A 14 -2.42 18.89 -4.80
CA GLY A 14 -3.54 19.58 -4.16
C GLY A 14 -4.83 18.76 -4.22
N GLY A 15 -5.63 18.83 -3.16
CA GLY A 15 -6.84 18.04 -3.02
C GLY A 15 -6.72 16.92 -1.98
N ASN A 16 -7.56 15.90 -2.12
CA ASN A 16 -7.58 14.75 -1.23
C ASN A 16 -6.33 13.90 -1.45
N ILE A 17 -5.61 13.63 -0.38
CA ILE A 17 -4.43 12.78 -0.33
C ILE A 17 -4.68 11.71 0.72
N THR A 18 -4.06 10.54 0.61
CA THR A 18 -4.20 9.53 1.68
C THR A 18 -2.97 9.45 2.57
N ASN A 19 -1.91 10.19 2.24
CA ASN A 19 -0.67 10.22 3.00
C ASN A 19 0.13 11.49 2.77
N SER A 20 0.97 11.81 3.76
CA SER A 20 1.94 12.89 3.72
C SER A 20 3.15 12.51 4.54
N ALA A 21 4.34 12.88 4.10
CA ALA A 21 5.57 12.67 4.85
C ALA A 21 6.57 13.77 4.53
N ASP A 22 7.39 14.10 5.51
CA ASP A 22 8.57 14.94 5.29
C ASP A 22 9.58 14.16 4.46
N GLU A 23 9.77 14.57 3.20
CA GLU A 23 10.65 13.86 2.27
C GLU A 23 12.08 13.75 2.84
N ASN A 24 12.64 12.52 2.82
CA ASN A 24 13.95 12.23 3.38
C ASN A 24 14.09 12.53 4.89
N GLY A 25 12.96 12.66 5.60
CA GLY A 25 12.89 13.00 7.02
C GLY A 25 13.27 11.87 7.97
N ALA A 26 13.37 10.62 7.51
CA ALA A 26 13.74 9.48 8.35
C ALA A 26 15.08 9.71 9.07
N CYS A 27 15.13 9.44 10.38
CA CYS A 27 16.31 9.70 11.22
C CYS A 27 16.77 11.17 11.23
N THR A 28 15.83 12.11 11.11
CA THR A 28 16.05 13.56 11.28
C THR A 28 15.05 14.14 12.28
N LYS A 29 15.05 15.46 12.48
CA LYS A 29 14.00 16.14 13.27
C LYS A 29 12.62 16.10 12.60
N SER A 30 12.58 15.84 11.29
CA SER A 30 11.38 15.72 10.45
C SER A 30 10.97 14.25 10.24
N ASN A 31 11.14 13.40 11.27
CA ASN A 31 10.85 11.96 11.16
C ASN A 31 9.36 11.65 11.36
N VAL A 32 8.48 12.28 10.58
CA VAL A 32 7.03 12.16 10.71
C VAL A 32 6.39 11.82 9.37
N ALA A 33 5.48 10.86 9.41
CA ALA A 33 4.62 10.46 8.31
C ALA A 33 3.18 10.31 8.82
N LEU A 34 2.23 10.74 7.99
CA LEU A 34 0.80 10.65 8.22
C LEU A 34 0.18 9.85 7.08
N CYS A 35 -0.81 9.04 7.41
CA CYS A 35 -1.63 8.34 6.43
C CYS A 35 -3.03 8.09 6.98
N GLU A 36 -3.99 8.09 6.07
CA GLU A 36 -5.37 7.70 6.30
C GLU A 36 -5.49 6.19 6.45
N ASP A 37 -6.42 5.77 7.29
CA ASP A 37 -6.88 4.40 7.39
C ASP A 37 -8.36 4.39 7.75
N ASP A 38 -9.15 3.61 7.03
CA ASP A 38 -10.58 3.45 7.32
C ASP A 38 -10.82 2.54 8.54
N GLY A 39 -9.81 1.80 9.00
CA GLY A 39 -9.92 0.84 10.10
C GLY A 39 -10.82 -0.36 9.79
N LEU A 40 -11.25 -0.53 8.54
CA LEU A 40 -12.23 -1.51 8.09
C LEU A 40 -11.68 -2.45 7.02
N THR A 41 -10.78 -1.98 6.14
CA THR A 41 -10.38 -2.72 4.93
C THR A 41 -8.86 -2.84 4.73
N PHE A 42 -8.06 -2.41 5.72
CA PHE A 42 -6.59 -2.25 5.59
C PHE A 42 -6.17 -1.33 4.44
N SER A 43 -7.05 -0.46 3.96
CA SER A 43 -6.76 0.51 2.89
C SER A 43 -5.61 1.45 3.26
N GLY A 44 -5.39 1.70 4.55
CA GLY A 44 -4.28 2.52 5.03
C GLY A 44 -2.89 1.91 4.86
N VAL A 45 -2.76 0.60 4.57
CA VAL A 45 -1.45 -0.06 4.42
C VAL A 45 -0.68 0.49 3.23
N GLY A 46 -1.33 0.66 2.07
CA GLY A 46 -0.68 1.25 0.89
C GLY A 46 -0.28 2.71 1.12
N SER A 47 -1.16 3.49 1.76
CA SER A 47 -0.88 4.86 2.18
C SER A 47 0.32 4.94 3.14
N ALA A 48 0.41 4.04 4.12
CA ALA A 48 1.53 3.97 5.05
C ALA A 48 2.83 3.61 4.33
N ALA A 49 2.79 2.63 3.42
CA ALA A 49 3.95 2.21 2.64
C ALA A 49 4.47 3.36 1.75
N GLN A 50 3.58 4.11 1.09
CA GLN A 50 3.93 5.32 0.36
C GLN A 50 4.60 6.36 1.28
N ALA A 51 3.97 6.68 2.41
CA ALA A 51 4.49 7.67 3.35
C ALA A 51 5.90 7.30 3.87
N ILE A 52 6.13 6.02 4.18
CA ILE A 52 7.45 5.51 4.58
C ILE A 52 8.47 5.66 3.45
N ALA A 53 8.10 5.30 2.22
CA ALA A 53 9.00 5.46 1.07
C ALA A 53 9.39 6.93 0.86
N LYS A 54 8.44 7.86 1.01
CA LYS A 54 8.68 9.31 0.99
C LYS A 54 9.61 9.75 2.13
N LEU A 55 9.37 9.28 3.34
CA LEU A 55 10.19 9.56 4.52
C LEU A 55 11.65 9.07 4.35
N LEU A 56 11.84 7.97 3.63
CA LEU A 56 13.16 7.43 3.25
C LEU A 56 13.82 8.19 2.08
N GLY A 57 13.08 9.04 1.38
CA GLY A 57 13.59 9.94 0.35
C GLY A 57 13.22 9.58 -1.09
N ALA A 58 12.27 8.67 -1.30
CA ALA A 58 11.75 8.39 -2.65
C ALA A 58 10.96 9.58 -3.20
N GLU A 59 11.06 9.83 -4.51
CA GLU A 59 10.16 10.74 -5.20
C GLU A 59 8.96 9.99 -5.78
N TYR A 60 7.88 10.72 -6.09
CA TYR A 60 6.76 10.11 -6.81
C TYR A 60 7.18 9.81 -8.24
N ASP A 61 6.81 8.64 -8.75
CA ASP A 61 7.19 8.17 -10.09
C ASP A 61 6.71 9.13 -11.19
N PHE A 62 5.56 9.77 -11.02
CA PHE A 62 5.04 10.76 -11.96
C PHE A 62 5.84 12.08 -12.03
N ARG A 63 6.70 12.35 -11.04
CA ARG A 63 7.64 13.49 -11.07
C ARG A 63 8.96 13.14 -11.75
N ASN A 64 9.24 11.84 -11.93
CA ASN A 64 10.49 11.40 -12.52
C ASN A 64 10.50 11.66 -14.04
N LYS A 65 11.59 12.26 -14.53
CA LYS A 65 11.79 12.53 -15.97
C LYS A 65 12.22 11.28 -16.75
N ASN A 66 12.71 10.25 -16.05
CA ASN A 66 13.15 9.01 -16.67
C ASN A 66 11.94 8.20 -17.18
N THR A 67 11.99 7.84 -18.46
CA THR A 67 10.93 7.08 -19.13
C THR A 67 10.72 5.70 -18.50
N SER A 68 11.75 5.10 -17.90
CA SER A 68 11.67 3.79 -17.23
C SER A 68 10.81 3.77 -15.96
N CYS A 69 10.47 4.96 -15.42
CA CYS A 69 9.71 5.10 -14.18
C CYS A 69 8.45 5.94 -14.36
N ARG A 70 8.01 6.13 -15.61
CA ARG A 70 6.77 6.88 -15.86
C ARG A 70 5.55 6.16 -15.27
N LYS A 71 4.56 6.98 -14.93
CA LYS A 71 3.20 6.77 -14.37
C LYS A 71 2.39 5.54 -14.84
N TYR A 72 2.86 4.75 -15.81
CA TYR A 72 2.05 3.73 -16.49
C TYR A 72 2.27 2.30 -16.00
N HIS A 73 2.98 2.12 -14.88
CA HIS A 73 3.31 0.79 -14.39
C HIS A 73 2.60 0.40 -13.09
N GLY A 74 1.75 1.26 -12.49
CA GLY A 74 0.96 0.81 -11.33
C GLY A 74 1.77 0.65 -10.05
N TYR A 75 3.03 1.10 -9.99
CA TYR A 75 3.90 0.93 -8.82
C TYR A 75 3.45 1.79 -7.65
N LEU A 76 3.95 1.44 -6.45
CA LEU A 76 3.56 2.05 -5.18
C LEU A 76 3.57 3.59 -5.19
N LEU A 77 4.47 4.24 -5.94
CA LEU A 77 4.62 5.70 -5.95
C LEU A 77 4.10 6.37 -7.24
N ASP A 78 3.26 5.69 -8.02
CA ASP A 78 2.74 6.23 -9.29
C ASP A 78 1.64 7.30 -9.14
N ASN A 79 1.12 7.46 -7.93
CA ASN A 79 0.09 8.42 -7.55
C ASN A 79 0.27 8.82 -6.07
N TYR A 80 -0.63 9.68 -5.57
CA TYR A 80 -0.62 10.23 -4.20
C TYR A 80 -1.74 9.67 -3.30
N ILE A 81 -2.39 8.60 -3.76
CA ILE A 81 -3.44 7.86 -3.05
C ILE A 81 -2.93 6.46 -2.71
N GLY A 82 -3.36 5.85 -1.61
CA GLY A 82 -2.80 4.61 -1.10
C GLY A 82 -3.05 3.36 -1.94
N THR A 83 -3.56 3.51 -3.17
CA THR A 83 -3.89 2.45 -4.11
C THR A 83 -2.84 2.34 -5.19
N SER A 84 -2.40 1.13 -5.50
CA SER A 84 -1.44 0.84 -6.57
C SER A 84 -1.74 -0.53 -7.17
N ASP A 85 -1.46 -0.77 -8.46
CA ASP A 85 -1.59 -2.10 -9.06
C ASP A 85 -0.47 -3.06 -8.60
N HIS A 86 0.64 -2.51 -8.11
CA HIS A 86 1.77 -3.24 -7.57
C HIS A 86 2.20 -2.64 -6.24
N TYR A 87 2.28 -3.48 -5.19
CA TYR A 87 2.78 -3.06 -3.88
C TYR A 87 4.28 -2.74 -3.83
N ASN A 88 5.00 -3.00 -4.92
CA ASN A 88 6.44 -2.79 -5.01
C ASN A 88 6.77 -1.36 -5.43
N LEU A 89 7.91 -0.87 -4.93
CA LEU A 89 8.55 0.33 -5.49
C LEU A 89 9.04 0.07 -6.92
N SER A 90 8.94 1.10 -7.75
CA SER A 90 9.61 1.17 -9.05
C SER A 90 11.14 1.10 -8.88
N ALA A 91 11.86 0.91 -9.99
CA ALA A 91 13.32 1.00 -9.97
C ALA A 91 13.81 2.38 -9.49
N CYS A 92 13.14 3.46 -9.91
CA CYS A 92 13.51 4.81 -9.48
C CYS A 92 13.27 5.05 -8.00
N GLY A 93 12.13 4.61 -7.45
CA GLY A 93 11.87 4.75 -6.02
C GLY A 93 12.95 4.05 -5.17
N LYS A 94 13.42 2.88 -5.63
CA LYS A 94 14.55 2.17 -4.98
C LYS A 94 15.86 2.92 -5.10
N GLU A 95 16.16 3.45 -6.28
CA GLU A 95 17.39 4.24 -6.54
C GLU A 95 17.41 5.55 -5.77
N ASP A 96 16.27 6.25 -5.66
CA ASP A 96 16.14 7.48 -4.90
C ASP A 96 16.39 7.25 -3.42
N ILE A 97 15.75 6.24 -2.82
CA ILE A 97 16.00 5.86 -1.42
C ILE A 97 17.48 5.54 -1.24
N LYS A 98 18.05 4.68 -2.09
CA LYS A 98 19.46 4.27 -2.00
C LYS A 98 20.38 5.49 -2.04
N ARG A 99 20.21 6.37 -3.02
CA ARG A 99 21.00 7.60 -3.19
C ARG A 99 20.88 8.51 -1.98
N LYS A 100 19.66 8.76 -1.49
CA LYS A 100 19.43 9.63 -0.32
C LYS A 100 20.05 9.07 0.97
N ILE A 101 20.11 7.75 1.12
CA ILE A 101 20.82 7.11 2.24
C ILE A 101 22.33 7.24 2.05
N GLU A 102 22.86 6.94 0.87
CA GLU A 102 24.29 7.01 0.53
C GLU A 102 24.86 8.43 0.62
N ASP A 103 24.08 9.46 0.28
CA ASP A 103 24.48 10.86 0.35
C ASP A 103 24.35 11.45 1.76
N SER A 104 23.74 10.72 2.70
CA SER A 104 23.49 11.24 4.05
C SER A 104 24.72 11.20 4.96
N ASN A 105 24.68 12.01 6.02
CA ASN A 105 25.75 12.06 7.02
C ASN A 105 25.88 10.73 7.79
N ALA A 106 27.00 10.55 8.47
CA ALA A 106 27.31 9.31 9.19
C ALA A 106 26.29 8.99 10.30
N GLU A 107 25.74 10.01 10.96
CA GLU A 107 24.73 9.87 12.01
C GLU A 107 23.42 9.27 11.48
N ARG A 108 22.89 9.83 10.39
CA ARG A 108 21.67 9.33 9.74
C ARG A 108 21.87 7.91 9.21
N LYS A 109 23.00 7.63 8.57
CA LYS A 109 23.36 6.27 8.11
C LYS A 109 23.38 5.28 9.27
N ALA A 110 24.00 5.65 10.38
CA ALA A 110 24.05 4.81 11.57
C ALA A 110 22.65 4.55 12.15
N CYS A 111 21.80 5.58 12.22
CA CYS A 111 20.42 5.44 12.67
C CYS A 111 19.60 4.49 11.78
N LEU A 112 19.63 4.68 10.45
CA LEU A 112 18.88 3.85 9.49
C LEU A 112 19.39 2.40 9.43
N SER A 113 20.68 2.18 9.68
CA SER A 113 21.29 0.84 9.71
C SER A 113 21.01 0.10 11.04
N GLY A 114 20.28 0.72 11.97
CA GLY A 114 19.96 0.16 13.29
C GLY A 114 21.04 0.35 14.35
N GLY A 115 22.12 1.07 14.05
CA GLY A 115 23.24 1.38 14.95
C GLY A 115 23.98 0.17 15.55
N SER A 116 25.09 0.43 16.25
CA SER A 116 25.77 -0.56 17.11
C SER A 116 25.06 -0.74 18.46
N ASN A 117 23.88 -0.16 18.66
CA ASN A 117 23.23 -0.12 19.94
C ASN A 117 22.40 -1.39 20.16
N ASN A 118 22.57 -2.00 21.32
CA ASN A 118 21.78 -3.12 21.86
C ASN A 118 20.26 -2.82 21.96
N ASN A 119 19.85 -1.63 21.56
CA ASN A 119 18.49 -1.18 21.33
C ASN A 119 18.20 -1.10 19.83
N LYS A 120 18.58 -2.12 19.04
CA LYS A 120 17.80 -2.43 17.84
C LYS A 120 16.37 -2.40 18.33
N ALA A 121 15.52 -1.53 17.76
CA ALA A 121 14.09 -1.66 17.97
C ALA A 121 13.85 -3.14 17.72
N LYS A 122 13.57 -3.91 18.77
CA LYS A 122 13.22 -5.29 18.58
C LYS A 122 11.98 -5.16 17.73
N MET A 123 12.07 -5.50 16.46
CA MET A 123 10.91 -5.92 15.68
C MET A 123 10.44 -7.19 16.39
N GLU A 124 9.82 -6.99 17.55
CA GLU A 124 9.05 -7.95 18.32
C GLU A 124 7.64 -8.04 17.73
N VAL A 125 7.39 -7.39 16.60
CA VAL A 125 6.30 -7.78 15.72
C VAL A 125 6.79 -9.04 15.02
N ALA A 126 6.41 -10.20 15.58
CA ALA A 126 6.47 -11.44 14.82
C ALA A 126 5.83 -11.16 13.47
N GLU A 127 6.56 -11.36 12.36
CA GLU A 127 5.99 -11.14 11.02
C GLU A 127 4.77 -12.05 10.89
N PRO A 128 3.53 -11.51 10.94
CA PRO A 128 2.36 -12.35 10.89
C PRO A 128 2.32 -13.01 9.52
N LEU A 129 2.27 -14.34 9.47
CA LEU A 129 2.01 -15.06 8.23
C LEU A 129 0.53 -14.94 7.80
N GLU A 130 -0.29 -14.32 8.65
CA GLU A 130 -1.69 -14.02 8.42
C GLU A 130 -1.84 -12.96 7.32
N LEU A 131 -2.65 -13.30 6.32
CA LEU A 131 -3.07 -12.37 5.27
C LEU A 131 -4.42 -11.74 5.65
N PRO A 132 -4.84 -10.64 4.99
CA PRO A 132 -6.15 -10.03 5.24
C PRO A 132 -7.32 -11.03 5.20
N PHE A 133 -7.27 -12.05 4.34
CA PHE A 133 -8.26 -13.13 4.29
C PHE A 133 -8.35 -13.94 5.59
N ASP A 134 -7.21 -14.19 6.24
CA ASP A 134 -7.13 -14.94 7.50
C ASP A 134 -7.73 -14.11 8.65
N PHE A 135 -7.55 -12.79 8.63
CA PHE A 135 -8.11 -11.86 9.62
C PHE A 135 -9.63 -11.62 9.45
N PHE A 136 -10.09 -11.38 8.22
CA PHE A 136 -11.49 -11.05 7.95
C PHE A 136 -12.41 -12.28 7.88
N GLU A 137 -11.90 -13.50 8.12
CA GLU A 137 -12.70 -14.75 8.19
C GLU A 137 -13.72 -14.93 7.04
N ARG A 138 -13.31 -14.63 5.79
CA ARG A 138 -14.18 -14.70 4.59
C ARG A 138 -15.31 -13.66 4.53
N THR A 139 -15.20 -12.56 5.28
CA THR A 139 -16.13 -11.44 5.17
C THR A 139 -16.18 -10.92 3.73
N ASN A 140 -17.37 -10.50 3.31
CA ASN A 140 -17.57 -9.92 1.99
C ASN A 140 -16.94 -8.52 1.94
N PRO A 141 -15.97 -8.24 1.05
CA PRO A 141 -15.33 -6.93 0.98
C PRO A 141 -16.31 -5.80 0.64
N CYS A 142 -17.42 -6.10 -0.05
CA CYS A 142 -18.48 -5.12 -0.30
C CYS A 142 -19.19 -4.66 0.98
N ASN A 143 -19.33 -5.56 1.96
CA ASN A 143 -19.95 -5.22 3.23
C ASN A 143 -19.03 -4.31 4.04
N LEU A 144 -17.73 -4.63 4.09
CA LEU A 144 -16.75 -3.83 4.81
C LEU A 144 -16.57 -2.43 4.18
N LYS A 145 -16.45 -2.35 2.85
CA LYS A 145 -16.16 -1.09 2.16
C LYS A 145 -17.39 -0.19 1.99
N HIS A 146 -18.58 -0.77 1.79
CA HIS A 146 -19.77 0.00 1.40
C HIS A 146 -21.03 -0.30 2.24
N GLY A 147 -20.97 -1.22 3.21
CA GLY A 147 -22.16 -1.71 3.91
C GLY A 147 -23.18 -2.35 2.95
N ALA A 148 -22.71 -2.91 1.83
CA ALA A 148 -23.53 -3.40 0.73
C ALA A 148 -23.26 -4.89 0.43
N PRO A 149 -24.25 -5.64 -0.08
CA PRO A 149 -24.01 -7.01 -0.52
C PRO A 149 -23.23 -7.04 -1.84
N SER A 150 -22.50 -8.13 -2.08
CA SER A 150 -22.06 -8.46 -3.43
C SER A 150 -23.26 -8.77 -4.32
N CYS A 151 -23.17 -8.39 -5.59
CA CYS A 151 -24.20 -8.68 -6.57
C CYS A 151 -24.40 -10.20 -6.74
N LYS A 152 -25.67 -10.66 -6.71
CA LYS A 152 -26.02 -12.05 -7.07
C LYS A 152 -25.63 -12.31 -8.53
N PRO A 153 -25.14 -13.50 -8.89
CA PRO A 153 -24.40 -13.71 -10.13
C PRO A 153 -25.34 -13.68 -11.34
N TRP A 154 -25.42 -12.53 -12.00
CA TRP A 154 -25.76 -12.46 -13.43
C TRP A 154 -24.49 -12.42 -14.29
N ARG A 155 -23.36 -12.03 -13.69
CA ARG A 155 -22.01 -12.16 -14.24
C ARG A 155 -21.14 -12.87 -13.21
N HIS A 156 -20.50 -13.96 -13.60
CA HIS A 156 -19.36 -14.49 -12.85
C HIS A 156 -18.25 -13.44 -12.93
N VAL A 157 -18.06 -12.66 -11.86
CA VAL A 157 -16.80 -11.93 -11.69
C VAL A 157 -15.76 -12.98 -11.38
N ALA A 158 -15.07 -13.45 -12.42
CA ALA A 158 -14.05 -14.48 -12.29
C ALA A 158 -12.86 -13.96 -11.47
N GLY A 159 -12.21 -14.85 -10.71
CA GLY A 159 -10.94 -14.55 -10.05
C GLY A 159 -11.07 -13.79 -8.74
N CYS A 160 -10.26 -12.74 -8.59
CA CYS A 160 -9.95 -12.06 -7.32
C CYS A 160 -10.67 -10.72 -7.13
N LYS A 161 -11.78 -10.53 -7.86
CA LYS A 161 -12.62 -9.33 -7.80
C LYS A 161 -14.07 -9.71 -7.52
N VAL A 162 -14.86 -8.76 -7.03
CA VAL A 162 -16.29 -8.93 -6.75
C VAL A 162 -17.01 -7.60 -6.99
N ASP A 163 -18.20 -7.67 -7.59
CA ASP A 163 -19.05 -6.51 -7.81
C ASP A 163 -19.95 -6.26 -6.59
N CYS A 164 -19.92 -5.05 -6.06
CA CYS A 164 -20.74 -4.56 -4.97
C CYS A 164 -21.99 -3.88 -5.52
N CYS A 165 -23.15 -4.33 -5.05
CA CYS A 165 -24.44 -3.80 -5.47
C CYS A 165 -24.82 -2.63 -4.56
N LEU A 166 -24.47 -1.42 -4.99
CA LEU A 166 -24.74 -0.20 -4.23
C LEU A 166 -26.19 0.25 -4.39
N LYS A 167 -26.63 1.13 -3.49
CA LYS A 167 -27.94 1.78 -3.61
C LYS A 167 -27.98 2.59 -4.92
N GLN A 168 -29.17 2.78 -5.48
CA GLN A 168 -29.42 3.51 -6.74
C GLN A 168 -28.95 2.78 -8.03
N GLY A 169 -28.64 1.48 -7.96
CA GLY A 169 -28.31 0.68 -9.15
C GLY A 169 -26.88 0.89 -9.67
N LEU A 170 -26.03 1.54 -8.88
CA LEU A 170 -24.60 1.64 -9.13
C LEU A 170 -23.91 0.34 -8.70
N ASN A 171 -22.94 -0.11 -9.50
CA ASN A 171 -22.09 -1.24 -9.16
C ASN A 171 -20.64 -0.75 -9.08
N GLU A 172 -19.92 -1.16 -8.03
CA GLU A 172 -18.49 -0.92 -7.89
C GLU A 172 -17.77 -2.27 -7.78
N THR A 173 -16.69 -2.44 -8.54
CA THR A 173 -15.85 -3.64 -8.43
C THR A 173 -14.75 -3.42 -7.40
N VAL A 174 -14.65 -4.33 -6.43
CA VAL A 174 -13.60 -4.32 -5.40
C VAL A 174 -12.77 -5.59 -5.45
N ASN A 175 -11.55 -5.52 -4.92
CA ASN A 175 -10.69 -6.68 -4.77
C ASN A 175 -11.20 -7.57 -3.62
N LYS A 176 -11.08 -8.89 -3.79
CA LYS A 176 -11.17 -9.83 -2.67
C LYS A 176 -9.96 -9.64 -1.77
N HIS A 177 -10.11 -9.95 -0.48
CA HIS A 177 -9.01 -9.87 0.47
C HIS A 177 -7.81 -10.70 0.01
N ASP A 178 -6.61 -10.13 0.15
CA ASP A 178 -5.38 -10.84 -0.13
C ASP A 178 -5.30 -12.11 0.73
N GLY A 179 -4.89 -13.22 0.11
CA GLY A 179 -4.94 -14.56 0.69
C GLY A 179 -6.20 -15.37 0.34
N THR A 180 -7.23 -14.75 -0.26
CA THR A 180 -8.45 -15.49 -0.68
C THR A 180 -8.08 -16.58 -1.69
N PRO A 181 -8.45 -17.86 -1.48
CA PRO A 181 -8.19 -18.92 -2.45
C PRO A 181 -8.84 -18.61 -3.81
N CYS A 182 -8.09 -18.84 -4.90
CA CYS A 182 -8.54 -18.54 -6.26
C CYS A 182 -8.07 -19.59 -7.27
N GLY A 183 -8.65 -19.57 -8.48
CA GLY A 183 -8.31 -20.53 -9.53
C GLY A 183 -8.85 -21.94 -9.28
N LYS A 184 -8.46 -22.88 -10.15
CA LYS A 184 -8.86 -24.30 -10.03
C LYS A 184 -7.96 -25.08 -9.06
N GLU A 185 -6.73 -24.60 -8.85
CA GLU A 185 -5.76 -25.21 -7.97
C GLU A 185 -5.83 -24.59 -6.57
N LYS A 186 -5.87 -25.42 -5.51
CA LYS A 186 -5.91 -24.95 -4.10
C LYS A 186 -4.59 -24.32 -3.63
N SER A 187 -3.63 -24.18 -4.53
CA SER A 187 -2.31 -23.57 -4.34
C SER A 187 -2.28 -22.08 -4.68
N ASN A 188 -3.34 -21.51 -5.25
CA ASN A 188 -3.35 -20.10 -5.64
C ASN A 188 -4.19 -19.23 -4.68
N ILE A 189 -3.76 -17.99 -4.51
CA ILE A 189 -4.41 -16.98 -3.67
C ILE A 189 -4.55 -15.65 -4.41
N CYS A 190 -5.48 -14.82 -3.94
CA CYS A 190 -5.61 -13.45 -4.37
C CYS A 190 -4.50 -12.58 -3.79
N SER A 191 -3.91 -11.73 -4.61
CA SER A 191 -3.05 -10.64 -4.21
C SER A 191 -3.33 -9.44 -5.10
N ASN A 192 -3.73 -8.32 -4.49
CA ASN A 192 -4.09 -7.08 -5.17
C ASN A 192 -5.07 -7.25 -6.35
N GLY A 193 -6.08 -8.10 -6.20
CA GLY A 193 -7.08 -8.34 -7.24
C GLY A 193 -6.67 -9.32 -8.35
N GLU A 194 -5.45 -9.87 -8.28
CA GLU A 194 -4.93 -10.89 -9.21
C GLU A 194 -4.80 -12.26 -8.54
N CYS A 195 -4.91 -13.34 -9.31
CA CYS A 195 -4.77 -14.70 -8.81
C CYS A 195 -3.35 -15.23 -9.05
N ILE A 196 -2.60 -15.47 -7.99
CA ILE A 196 -1.18 -15.86 -8.04
C ILE A 196 -0.91 -17.17 -7.28
N PRO A 197 0.18 -17.90 -7.56
CA PRO A 197 0.63 -19.00 -6.73
C PRO A 197 0.91 -18.53 -5.29
N ASP A 198 0.48 -19.30 -4.28
CA ASP A 198 0.69 -18.99 -2.86
C ASP A 198 2.19 -18.99 -2.54
N PRO A 199 2.80 -17.82 -2.27
CA PRO A 199 4.23 -17.72 -2.03
C PRO A 199 4.68 -18.44 -0.75
N ARG A 200 3.74 -18.82 0.13
CA ARG A 200 4.00 -19.56 1.37
C ARG A 200 4.15 -21.06 1.18
N LYS A 201 3.69 -21.61 0.05
CA LYS A 201 3.65 -23.06 -0.22
C LYS A 201 4.77 -23.56 -1.15
N LYS A 202 5.93 -22.89 -1.10
CA LYS A 202 7.12 -23.32 -1.86
C LYS A 202 7.63 -24.69 -1.42
#